data_AF-A0A2M8SAA1-F1
#
_entry.id   AF-A0A2M8SAA1-F1
#
_cell.length_a   1.000
_cell.length_b   1.000
_cell.length_c   1.000
_cell.angle_alpha   90.00
_cell.angle_beta   90.00
_cell.angle_gamma   90.00
#
_symmetry.space_group_name_H-M   'P 1'
#
loop_
_entity.id
_entity.type
_entity.pdbx_description
1 polymer ?
#
loop_
_entity_poly.entity_id
_entity_poly.type
_entity_poly.pdbx_seq_one_letter_code
_entity_poly.pdbx_strand_id
1 'polypeptide(L)' 'MQQLLLGLLFALIIAFLAYRARSLSRSGAYAAVLVGTLIFGLGGWQWAIILLTFFISSSALTRLFGKRKAALNEKFE' A
#
# COMPACT_ATOMS: atom_id res chain seq x y z
N MET A 1 21.04 -12.53 1.02
CA MET A 1 21.41 -11.10 1.12
C MET A 1 20.96 -10.23 -0.07
N GLN A 2 21.09 -10.67 -1.32
CA GLN A 2 20.66 -9.85 -2.49
C GLN A 2 19.15 -9.56 -2.54
N GLN A 3 18.31 -10.48 -2.05
CA GLN A 3 16.84 -10.31 -2.04
C GLN A 3 16.36 -9.17 -1.12
N LEU A 4 17.09 -8.87 -0.04
CA LEU A 4 16.75 -7.76 0.86
C LEU A 4 17.00 -6.40 0.20
N LEU A 5 18.11 -6.25 -0.52
CA LEU A 5 18.43 -5.03 -1.27
C LEU A 5 17.44 -4.79 -2.42
N LEU A 6 17.11 -5.85 -3.17
CA LEU A 6 16.09 -5.78 -4.21
C LEU A 6 14.70 -5.49 -3.64
N GLY A 7 14.36 -6.10 -2.50
CA GLY A 7 13.10 -5.84 -1.81
C GLY A 7 12.98 -4.42 -1.28
N LEU A 8 14.06 -3.88 -0.72
CA LEU A 8 14.12 -2.48 -0.29
C LEU A 8 13.93 -1.53 -1.49
N LEU A 9 14.61 -1.78 -2.61
CA LEU A 9 14.51 -0.95 -3.82
C LEU A 9 13.09 -0.98 -4.39
N PHE A 10 12.48 -2.17 -4.51
CA PHE A 10 11.10 -2.31 -4.97
C PHE A 10 10.10 -1.67 -4.01
N ALA A 11 10.27 -1.85 -2.70
CA ALA A 11 9.40 -1.24 -1.70
C ALA A 11 9.46 0.29 -1.76
N LEU A 12 10.64 0.88 -1.96
CA LEU A 12 10.82 2.32 -2.15
C LEU A 12 10.12 2.83 -3.41
N ILE A 13 10.26 2.14 -4.55
CA ILE A 13 9.61 2.53 -5.82
C ILE A 13 8.09 2.48 -5.67
N ILE A 14 7.56 1.41 -5.10
CA ILE A 14 6.12 1.21 -4.91
C ILE A 14 5.56 2.25 -3.93
N ALA A 15 6.23 2.47 -2.80
CA ALA A 15 5.80 3.46 -1.82
C ALA A 15 5.81 4.88 -2.41
N PHE A 16 6.83 5.21 -3.20
CA PHE A 16 6.91 6.50 -3.90
C PHE A 16 5.77 6.68 -4.90
N LEU A 17 5.47 5.67 -5.73
CA LEU A 17 4.36 5.70 -6.68
C LEU A 17 3.00 5.81 -5.97
N ALA A 18 2.79 5.06 -4.89
CA ALA A 18 1.55 5.09 -4.11
C ALA A 18 1.33 6.45 -3.40
N TYR A 19 2.41 7.06 -2.88
CA TYR A 19 2.38 8.39 -2.30
C TYR A 19 2.08 9.45 -3.36
N ARG A 20 2.76 9.40 -4.52
CA ARG A 20 2.52 10.32 -5.65
C ARG A 20 1.11 10.19 -6.21
N ALA A 21 0.55 8.99 -6.23
CA ALA A 21 -0.83 8.76 -6.62
C ALA A 21 -1.85 9.35 -5.63
N ARG A 22 -1.42 9.97 -4.50
CA ARG A 22 -2.27 10.39 -3.36
C ARG A 22 -3.12 9.24 -2.81
N SER A 23 -2.67 7.99 -3.00
CA SER A 23 -3.32 6.81 -2.44
C SER A 23 -2.86 6.56 -1.01
N LEU A 24 -1.78 7.23 -0.58
CA LEU A 24 -1.12 7.01 0.70
C LEU A 24 -0.83 8.33 1.40
N SER A 25 -1.11 8.38 2.71
CA SER A 25 -0.62 9.43 3.60
C SER A 25 0.89 9.25 3.86
N ARG A 26 1.55 10.28 4.43
CA ARG A 26 2.97 10.17 4.82
C ARG A 26 3.23 8.99 5.75
N SER A 27 2.37 8.77 6.75
CA SER A 27 2.46 7.62 7.66
C SER A 27 2.25 6.29 6.94
N GLY A 28 1.32 6.24 5.97
CA GLY A 28 1.12 5.05 5.15
C GLY A 28 2.33 4.73 4.26
N ALA A 29 3.05 5.74 3.76
CA ALA A 29 4.26 5.52 2.96
C ALA A 29 5.38 4.86 3.78
N TYR A 30 5.61 5.32 5.02
CA TYR A 30 6.56 4.66 5.92
C TYR A 30 6.14 3.21 6.23
N ALA A 31 4.85 2.98 6.50
CA ALA A 31 4.33 1.64 6.73
C ALA A 31 4.52 0.73 5.49
N ALA A 32 4.26 1.23 4.29
CA ALA A 32 4.43 0.48 3.05
C ALA A 32 5.88 0.11 2.78
N VAL A 33 6.84 1.02 3.03
CA VAL A 33 8.27 0.71 2.91
C VAL A 33 8.67 -0.38 3.90
N LEU A 34 8.25 -0.27 5.17
CA LEU A 34 8.64 -1.20 6.24
C LEU A 34 8.06 -2.59 6.00
N VAL A 35 6.75 -2.69 5.77
CA VAL A 35 6.04 -3.95 5.50
C VAL A 35 6.47 -4.54 4.15
N GLY A 36 6.61 -3.72 3.10
CA GLY A 36 7.05 -4.17 1.79
C GLY A 36 8.46 -4.75 1.82
N THR A 37 9.37 -4.11 2.54
CA THR A 37 10.75 -4.61 2.70
C THR A 37 10.77 -5.93 3.48
N LEU A 38 9.96 -6.08 4.53
CA LEU A 38 9.87 -7.32 5.31
C LEU A 38 9.28 -8.47 4.49
N ILE A 39 8.12 -8.26 3.86
CA ILE A 39 7.42 -9.32 3.13
C ILE A 39 8.22 -9.73 1.89
N PHE A 40 8.76 -8.76 1.15
CA PHE A 40 9.57 -9.08 -0.03
C PHE A 40 10.93 -9.65 0.36
N GLY A 41 11.59 -9.08 1.38
CA GLY A 41 12.91 -9.47 1.82
C GLY A 41 12.96 -10.86 2.47
N LEU A 42 11.90 -11.26 3.19
CA LEU A 42 11.80 -12.56 3.87
C LEU A 42 10.99 -13.59 3.08
N GLY A 43 9.94 -13.16 2.37
CA GLY A 43 9.05 -14.05 1.62
C GLY A 43 9.34 -14.13 0.11
N GLY A 44 10.04 -13.16 -0.46
CA GLY A 44 10.29 -13.09 -1.90
C GLY A 44 9.09 -12.57 -2.71
N TRP A 45 9.16 -12.75 -4.04
CA TRP A 45 8.27 -12.12 -5.02
C TRP A 45 6.79 -12.58 -4.91
N GLN A 46 6.54 -13.83 -4.55
CA GLN A 46 5.18 -14.39 -4.47
C GLN A 46 4.33 -13.68 -3.40
N TRP A 47 4.89 -13.51 -2.20
CA TRP A 47 4.21 -12.82 -1.11
C TRP A 47 4.03 -11.32 -1.38
N ALA A 48 4.97 -10.71 -2.09
CA ALA A 48 4.85 -9.32 -2.52
C ALA A 48 3.67 -9.09 -3.48
N ILE A 49 3.47 -9.99 -4.46
CA ILE A 49 2.31 -9.90 -5.37
C ILE A 49 1.01 -9.97 -4.58
N ILE A 50 0.88 -10.91 -3.64
CA ILE A 50 -0.33 -11.06 -2.81
C ILE A 50 -0.59 -9.78 -2.02
N LEU A 51 0.44 -9.27 -1.32
CA LEU A 51 0.34 -8.03 -0.55
C LEU A 51 -0.07 -6.85 -1.44
N LEU A 52 0.57 -6.68 -2.59
CA LEU A 52 0.28 -5.60 -3.53
C LEU A 52 -1.15 -5.67 -4.06
N THR A 53 -1.58 -6.87 -4.46
CA THR A 53 -2.91 -7.09 -5.01
C THR A 53 -3.97 -6.74 -3.97
N PHE A 54 -3.80 -7.21 -2.74
CA PHE A 54 -4.67 -6.86 -1.62
C PHE A 54 -4.67 -5.35 -1.35
N PHE A 55 -3.47 -4.76 -1.24
CA PHE A 55 -3.29 -3.36 -0.91
C PHE A 55 -3.90 -2.41 -1.96
N ILE A 56 -3.63 -2.66 -3.24
CA ILE A 56 -4.16 -1.87 -4.36
C ILE A 56 -5.68 -2.01 -4.42
N SER A 57 -6.21 -3.23 -4.31
CA SER A 57 -7.65 -3.47 -4.35
C SER A 57 -8.38 -2.75 -3.21
N SER A 58 -7.87 -2.88 -1.98
CA SER A 58 -8.44 -2.22 -0.80
C SER A 58 -8.37 -0.69 -0.93
N SER A 59 -7.23 -0.15 -1.35
CA SER A 59 -7.05 1.29 -1.55
C SER A 59 -7.97 1.85 -2.63
N ALA A 60 -8.12 1.15 -3.76
CA ALA A 60 -9.03 1.53 -4.83
C ALA A 60 -10.49 1.52 -4.35
N LEU A 61 -10.89 0.50 -3.60
CA LEU A 61 -12.23 0.39 -3.04
C LEU A 61 -12.54 1.56 -2.10
N THR A 62 -11.62 1.90 -1.19
CA THR A 62 -11.77 3.05 -0.30
C THR A 62 -11.88 4.36 -1.08
N ARG A 63 -11.13 4.51 -2.18
CA ARG A 63 -11.18 5.73 -3.03
C ARG A 63 -12.49 5.86 -3.81
N LEU A 64 -12.97 4.77 -4.41
CA LEU A 64 -14.19 4.77 -5.23
C LEU A 64 -15.45 4.91 -4.38
N PHE A 65 -15.48 4.31 -3.19
CA PHE A 65 -16.65 4.30 -2.31
C PHE A 65 -16.57 5.30 -1.15
N GLY A 66 -15.44 6.00 -0.96
CA GLY A 66 -15.27 7.00 0.10
C GLY A 66 -16.28 8.15 0.04
N LYS A 67 -16.66 8.58 -1.17
CA LYS A 67 -17.69 9.63 -1.36
C LYS A 67 -19.10 9.20 -0.91
N ARG A 68 -19.43 7.90 -1.06
CA ARG A 68 -20.71 7.35 -0.56
C ARG A 68 -20.71 7.20 0.96
N LYS A 69 -19.56 6.88 1.57
CA LYS A 69 -19.43 6.85 3.03
C LYS A 69 -19.61 8.23 3.68
N ALA A 70 -19.07 9.29 3.08
CA ALA A 70 -19.25 10.65 3.60
C ALA A 70 -20.74 11.06 3.65
N ALA A 71 -21.49 10.77 2.58
CA ALA A 71 -22.92 11.07 2.50
C ALA A 71 -23.81 10.18 3.41
N LEU A 72 -23.30 9.03 3.86
CA LEU A 72 -23.97 8.19 4.85
C LEU A 72 -23.67 8.66 6.28
N ASN A 73 -22.43 9.07 6.57
CA ASN A 73 -22.07 9.55 7.90
C ASN A 73 -22.87 10.82 8.30
N GLU A 74 -23.18 11.68 7.32
CA GLU A 74 -24.00 12.88 7.53
C GLU A 74 -25.49 12.58 7.80
N LYS A 75 -25.96 11.35 7.54
CA LYS A 75 -27.35 10.93 7.80
C LYS A 75 -27.54 10.17 9.11
N PHE A 76 -26.46 9.80 9.79
CA PHE A 76 -26.48 8.97 10.99
C PHE A 76 -25.73 9.58 12.18
N GLU A 77 -25.19 10.80 12.04
CA GLU A 77 -24.85 11.69 13.18
C GLU A 77 -25.98 12.70 13.40
#